data_AF-A0A5B2VRW8-F1
#
_entry.id   AF-A0A5B2VRW8-F1
#
_cell.length_a   1.000
_cell.length_b   1.000
_cell.length_c   1.000
_cell.angle_alpha   90.00
_cell.angle_beta   90.00
_cell.angle_gamma   90.00
#
_symmetry.space_group_name_H-M   'P 1'
#
loop_
_entity.id
_entity.type
_entity.pdbx_description
1 polymer ?
#
loop_
_entity_poly.entity_id
_entity_poly.type
_entity_poly.pdbx_seq_one_letter_code
_entity_poly.pdbx_strand_id
1 'polypeptide(L)' 'MNENDIAYKRALESAQNALKKKVTKEEALSSFMRAGILDKNGNFTEPYKELAKVFKFHR' A
#
# COMPACT_ATOMS: atom_id res chain seq x y z
N MET A 1 24.94 -4.99 18.78
CA MET A 1 23.73 -4.73 17.96
C MET A 1 22.58 -5.45 18.62
N ASN A 2 21.47 -4.76 18.89
CA ASN A 2 20.34 -5.32 19.63
C ASN A 2 19.48 -6.15 18.66
N GLU A 3 18.86 -7.26 19.11
CA GLU A 3 18.10 -8.17 18.22
C GLU A 3 16.95 -7.45 17.48
N ASN A 4 16.37 -6.43 18.11
CA ASN A 4 15.33 -5.57 17.54
C ASN A 4 15.81 -4.75 16.32
N ASP A 5 17.09 -4.32 16.28
CA ASP A 5 17.65 -3.60 15.14
C ASP A 5 17.78 -4.49 13.90
N ILE A 6 18.06 -5.78 14.10
CA ILE A 6 18.20 -6.75 13.02
C ILE A 6 16.84 -7.06 12.41
N ALA A 7 15.81 -7.26 13.25
CA ALA A 7 14.44 -7.47 12.81
C ALA A 7 13.90 -6.25 12.03
N TYR A 8 14.16 -5.04 12.54
CA TYR A 8 13.76 -3.80 11.86
C TYR A 8 14.41 -3.65 10.48
N LYS A 9 15.73 -3.87 10.38
CA LYS A 9 16.44 -3.79 9.09
C LYS A 9 15.94 -4.82 8.08
N ARG A 10 15.68 -6.06 8.52
CA ARG A 10 15.13 -7.12 7.65
C ARG A 10 13.72 -6.78 7.15
N ALA A 11 12.88 -6.21 8.01
CA ALA A 11 11.55 -5.75 7.61
C ALA A 11 11.64 -4.62 6.57
N LEU A 12 12.57 -3.68 6.78
CA LEU A 12 12.80 -2.55 5.88
C LEU A 12 13.34 -3.00 4.50
N GLU A 13 14.32 -3.90 4.49
CA GLU A 13 14.84 -4.49 3.23
C GLU A 13 13.78 -5.30 2.49
N SER A 14 12.94 -6.05 3.21
CA SER A 14 11.85 -6.82 2.61
C SER A 14 10.80 -5.89 1.99
N ALA A 15 10.43 -4.81 2.68
CA ALA A 15 9.54 -3.79 2.16
C ALA A 15 10.14 -3.09 0.93
N GLN A 16 11.42 -2.72 0.98
CA GLN A 16 12.12 -2.12 -0.16
C GLN A 16 12.21 -3.06 -1.35
N ASN A 17 12.47 -4.36 -1.14
CA ASN A 17 12.50 -5.35 -2.21
C ASN A 17 11.10 -5.63 -2.79
N ALA A 18 10.06 -5.57 -1.95
CA ALA A 18 8.67 -5.60 -2.41
C ALA A 18 8.31 -4.35 -3.24
N LEU A 19 8.82 -3.17 -2.86
CA LEU A 19 8.68 -1.93 -3.64
C LEU A 19 9.51 -1.94 -4.93
N LYS A 20 10.65 -2.65 -4.95
CA LYS A 20 11.48 -2.84 -6.16
C LYS A 20 10.84 -3.79 -7.17
N LYS A 21 9.94 -4.69 -6.74
CA LYS A 21 9.01 -5.33 -7.68
C LYS A 21 8.15 -4.20 -8.21
N LYS A 22 8.40 -3.80 -9.46
CA LYS A 22 7.63 -2.76 -10.15
C LYS A 22 6.19 -3.25 -10.30
N VAL A 23 5.40 -3.13 -9.23
CA VAL A 23 3.97 -3.33 -9.28
C VAL A 23 3.47 -2.23 -10.20
N THR A 24 2.95 -2.63 -11.35
CA THR A 24 2.37 -1.64 -12.28
C THR A 24 1.20 -0.94 -11.59
N LYS A 25 0.84 0.25 -12.07
CA LYS A 25 -0.31 0.97 -11.47
C LYS A 25 -1.57 0.11 -11.53
N GLU A 26 -1.68 -0.69 -12.58
CA GLU A 26 -2.77 -1.63 -12.85
C GLU A 26 -2.77 -2.80 -11.84
N GLU A 27 -1.61 -3.36 -11.52
CA GLU A 27 -1.48 -4.43 -10.52
C GLU A 27 -1.77 -3.93 -9.10
N ALA A 28 -1.33 -2.71 -8.78
CA ALA A 28 -1.62 -2.07 -7.51
C ALA A 28 -3.13 -1.81 -7.38
N LEU A 29 -3.75 -1.22 -8.40
CA LEU A 29 -5.19 -0.96 -8.45
C LEU A 29 -6.00 -2.26 -8.32
N SER A 30 -5.62 -3.30 -9.05
CA SER A 30 -6.24 -4.62 -8.98
C SER A 30 -6.13 -5.23 -7.58
N SER A 31 -4.99 -5.06 -6.92
CA SER A 31 -4.78 -5.52 -5.54
C SER A 31 -5.66 -4.77 -4.54
N PHE A 32 -5.79 -3.45 -4.68
CA PHE A 32 -6.70 -2.64 -3.86
C PHE A 32 -8.17 -2.99 -4.08
N MET A 33 -8.57 -3.28 -5.32
CA MET A 33 -9.92 -3.76 -5.63
C MET A 33 -10.19 -5.15 -5.03
N ARG A 34 -9.24 -6.09 -5.16
CA ARG A 34 -9.36 -7.44 -4.56
C ARG A 34 -9.42 -7.41 -3.04
N ALA A 35 -8.69 -6.49 -2.42
CA ALA A 35 -8.75 -6.25 -0.98
C ALA A 35 -10.06 -5.57 -0.53
N GLY A 36 -10.93 -5.19 -1.47
CA GLY A 36 -12.17 -4.49 -1.17
C GLY A 36 -11.94 -3.07 -0.66
N ILE A 37 -10.78 -2.46 -0.95
CA ILE A 37 -10.44 -1.06 -0.59
C ILE A 37 -10.97 -0.10 -1.64
N LEU A 38 -10.90 -0.50 -2.91
CA LEU A 38 -11.45 0.25 -4.04
C LEU A 38 -12.59 -0.53 -4.70
N ASP A 39 -13.60 0.20 -5.19
CA ASP A 39 -14.64 -0.35 -6.04
C ASP A 39 -14.15 -0.46 -7.50
N LYS A 40 -14.99 -1.05 -8.35
CA LYS A 40 -14.74 -1.17 -9.81
C LYS A 40 -14.59 0.17 -10.55
N ASN A 41 -14.93 1.28 -9.91
CA ASN A 41 -14.81 2.63 -10.46
C ASN A 41 -13.57 3.36 -9.91
N GLY A 42 -12.76 2.70 -9.07
CA GLY A 42 -11.59 3.28 -8.43
C GLY A 42 -11.90 4.18 -7.22
N ASN A 43 -13.13 4.12 -6.68
CA ASN A 43 -13.52 4.84 -5.48
C ASN A 43 -13.27 4.00 -4.23
N PHE A 44 -12.92 4.65 -3.11
CA PHE A 44 -12.80 3.96 -1.84
C PHE A 44 -14.16 3.43 -1.35
N THR A 45 -14.18 2.16 -0.97
CA THR A 45 -15.32 1.50 -0.32
C THR A 45 -15.38 1.84 1.17
N GLU A 46 -16.43 1.44 1.89
CA GLU A 46 -16.45 1.53 3.36
C GLU A 46 -15.63 0.40 3.99
N PRO A 47 -14.84 0.65 5.05
CA PRO A 47 -14.69 1.92 5.81
C PRO A 47 -13.61 2.87 5.25
N TYR A 48 -13.00 2.53 4.11
CA TYR A 48 -11.85 3.23 3.54
C TYR A 48 -12.17 4.59 2.90
N LYS A 49 -13.43 5.03 2.86
CA LYS A 49 -13.84 6.36 2.35
C LYS A 49 -13.03 7.52 2.96
N GLU A 50 -12.64 7.40 4.23
CA GLU A 50 -11.84 8.41 4.92
C GLU A 50 -10.41 8.51 4.36
N LEU A 51 -9.86 7.43 3.78
CA LEU A 51 -8.58 7.47 3.09
C LEU A 51 -8.62 8.43 1.88
N ALA A 52 -9.78 8.57 1.22
CA ALA A 52 -9.95 9.54 0.14
C ALA A 52 -9.67 10.99 0.61
N LYS A 53 -9.91 11.31 1.89
CA LYS A 53 -9.62 12.64 2.46
C LYS A 53 -8.12 12.83 2.66
N VAL A 54 -7.41 11.78 3.05
CA VAL A 54 -5.94 11.79 3.24
C VAL A 54 -5.23 11.90 1.89
N PHE A 55 -5.67 11.15 0.88
CA PHE A 55 -5.05 11.16 -0.45
C PHE A 55 -5.38 12.40 -1.29
N LYS A 56 -6.36 13.23 -0.90
CA LYS A 56 -6.67 14.51 -1.57
C LYS A 56 -5.63 15.62 -1.35
N PHE A 57 -4.66 15.44 -0.46
CA PHE A 57 -3.72 16.50 -0.03
C PHE A 57 -2.40 16.60 -0.81
N HIS A 58 -2.27 16.00 -1.99
CA HIS A 58 -1.12 16.22 -2.88
C HIS A 58 -1.60 16.51 -4.30
N ARG A 59 -2.08 17.73 -4.53
CA ARG A 59 -2.21 18.30 -5.88
C ARG A 59 -1.23 19.45 -6.04
#